data_AF-A0A7K2XR51-F1
#
_entry.id   AF-A0A7K2XR51-F1
#
_cell.length_a   1.000
_cell.length_b   1.000
_cell.length_c   1.000
_cell.angle_alpha   90.00
_cell.angle_beta   90.00
_cell.angle_gamma   90.00
#
_symmetry.space_group_name_H-M   'P 1'
#
loop_
_entity.id
_entity.type
_entity.pdbx_description
1 polymer ?
#
loop_
_entity_poly.entity_id
_entity_poly.type
_entity_poly.pdbx_seq_one_letter_code
_entity_poly.pdbx_strand_id
1 'polypeptide(L)'
;MDLVPPVPERSHGPYALDADGIAALPARYAFGDACVRRVVLDQEFGPRTRGRVARIVIDARVVAEDLRWEPVRLDLTGVQHLRIDESRHFSWVLYDPPMFTHFDGLMRVDLCAERFGRSSPQNAREVFEGSDLVFSATGGTWSALRPWD
;
A
#
# COMPACT_ATOMS: atom_id res chain seq x y z
N MET A 1 -9.85 -21.71 15.06
CA MET A 1 -8.88 -22.15 14.04
C MET A 1 -8.80 -20.99 13.06
N ASP A 2 -7.73 -20.20 13.10
CA ASP A 2 -7.59 -19.06 12.18
C ASP A 2 -7.34 -19.61 10.78
N LEU A 3 -8.33 -19.41 9.91
CA LEU A 3 -8.35 -19.98 8.55
C LEU A 3 -7.48 -19.20 7.55
N VAL A 4 -6.74 -18.18 7.99
CA VAL A 4 -5.96 -17.33 7.11
C VAL A 4 -4.48 -17.49 7.43
N PRO A 5 -3.63 -17.89 6.47
CA PRO A 5 -2.20 -18.02 6.71
C PRO A 5 -1.64 -16.69 7.26
N PRO A 6 -0.75 -16.74 8.28
CA PRO A 6 -0.17 -15.53 8.84
C PRO A 6 0.60 -14.76 7.76
N VAL A 7 0.63 -13.43 7.87
CA VAL A 7 1.51 -12.63 7.03
C VAL A 7 2.96 -13.00 7.37
N PRO A 8 3.82 -13.33 6.38
CA PRO A 8 5.19 -13.72 6.65
C PRO A 8 5.98 -12.68 7.44
N GLU A 9 7.05 -13.13 8.09
CA GLU A 9 7.96 -12.26 8.83
C GLU A 9 8.68 -11.27 7.91
N ARG A 10 9.09 -10.12 8.48
CA ARG A 10 9.90 -9.13 7.76
C ARG A 10 11.29 -9.70 7.48
N SER A 11 11.76 -9.54 6.25
CA SER A 11 13.17 -9.76 5.88
C SER A 11 13.97 -8.46 5.92
N HIS A 12 13.36 -7.31 5.58
CA HIS A 12 13.97 -5.98 5.62
C HIS A 12 13.00 -4.91 6.11
N GLY A 13 13.54 -3.79 6.62
CA GLY A 13 12.76 -2.69 7.21
C GLY A 13 12.37 -2.95 8.67
N PRO A 14 11.40 -2.19 9.23
CA PRO A 14 10.56 -1.22 8.54
C PRO A 14 11.29 0.07 8.16
N TYR A 15 10.99 0.58 6.96
CA TYR A 15 11.40 1.89 6.50
C TYR A 15 10.20 2.83 6.56
N ALA A 16 10.40 4.07 7.02
CA ALA A 16 9.32 5.06 7.07
C ALA A 16 8.79 5.34 5.65
N LEU A 17 7.50 5.66 5.53
CA LEU A 17 6.94 6.22 4.29
C LEU A 17 7.07 7.75 4.31
N ASP A 18 8.29 8.23 4.50
CA ASP A 18 8.69 9.63 4.25
C ASP A 18 9.26 9.78 2.83
N ALA A 19 9.76 10.97 2.47
CA ALA A 19 10.26 11.22 1.12
C ALA A 19 11.34 10.21 0.67
N ASP A 20 12.28 9.86 1.56
CA ASP A 20 13.38 8.95 1.25
C ASP A 20 12.88 7.50 1.15
N GLY A 21 12.05 7.07 2.10
CA GLY A 21 11.50 5.72 2.07
C GLY A 21 10.52 5.49 0.93
N ILE A 22 9.76 6.51 0.53
CA ILE A 22 8.92 6.49 -0.67
C ILE A 22 9.79 6.37 -1.92
N ALA A 23 10.87 7.16 -2.04
CA ALA A 23 11.78 7.08 -3.19
C ALA A 23 12.54 5.75 -3.28
N ALA A 24 12.80 5.08 -2.15
CA ALA A 24 13.46 3.78 -2.10
C ALA A 24 12.60 2.63 -2.65
N LEU A 25 11.28 2.72 -2.60
CA LEU A 25 10.37 1.68 -3.11
C LEU A 25 10.55 1.42 -4.62
N PRO A 26 10.36 2.40 -5.53
CA PRO A 26 10.53 2.19 -6.97
C PRO A 26 12.01 1.99 -7.37
N ALA A 27 12.96 2.40 -6.53
CA ALA A 27 14.38 2.09 -6.75
C ALA A 27 14.69 0.60 -6.55
N ARG A 28 13.97 -0.07 -5.64
CA ARG A 28 14.16 -1.49 -5.34
C ARG A 28 13.22 -2.40 -6.13
N TYR A 29 11.98 -1.96 -6.36
CA TYR A 29 10.93 -2.80 -6.92
C TYR A 29 10.34 -2.25 -8.22
N ALA A 30 10.11 -3.16 -9.16
CA ALA A 30 9.25 -2.95 -10.30
C ALA A 30 7.82 -3.36 -9.91
N PHE A 31 6.92 -2.38 -9.89
CA PHE A 31 5.51 -2.55 -9.55
C PHE A 31 4.59 -2.71 -10.77
N GLY A 32 5.08 -2.48 -11.98
CA GLY A 32 4.32 -2.82 -13.19
C GLY A 32 4.11 -4.33 -13.24
N ASP A 33 2.85 -4.74 -13.15
CA ASP A 33 2.36 -6.13 -12.97
C ASP A 33 2.39 -6.67 -11.53
N ALA A 34 2.64 -5.84 -10.52
CA ALA A 34 2.58 -6.26 -9.12
C ALA A 34 1.14 -6.61 -8.70
N CYS A 35 0.98 -7.49 -7.72
CA CYS A 35 -0.35 -7.95 -7.28
C CYS A 35 -0.57 -7.62 -5.81
N VAL A 36 -1.70 -6.99 -5.47
CA VAL A 36 -2.16 -6.88 -4.09
C VAL A 36 -2.61 -8.27 -3.64
N ARG A 37 -1.78 -8.90 -2.81
CA ARG A 37 -2.04 -10.24 -2.26
C ARG A 37 -3.02 -10.19 -1.09
N ARG A 38 -2.96 -9.15 -0.26
CA ARG A 38 -3.78 -9.06 0.95
C ARG A 38 -3.94 -7.63 1.46
N VAL A 39 -5.13 -7.30 1.94
CA VAL A 39 -5.39 -6.12 2.76
C VAL A 39 -5.96 -6.60 4.10
N VAL A 40 -5.38 -6.13 5.21
CA VAL A 40 -5.88 -6.35 6.57
C VAL A 40 -6.19 -5.01 7.19
N LEU A 41 -7.46 -4.80 7.55
CA LEU A 41 -7.92 -3.65 8.29
C LEU A 41 -8.10 -4.05 9.75
N ASP A 42 -7.47 -3.29 10.65
CA ASP A 42 -7.61 -3.49 12.09
C ASP A 42 -8.00 -2.16 12.74
N GLN A 43 -8.99 -2.22 13.62
CA GLN A 43 -9.58 -1.05 14.26
C GLN A 43 -10.01 -1.39 15.68
N GLU A 44 -9.40 -0.70 16.64
CA GLU A 44 -9.77 -0.78 18.05
C GLU A 44 -10.92 0.20 18.35
N PHE A 45 -11.96 -0.27 19.03
CA PHE A 45 -13.05 0.56 19.54
C PHE A 45 -12.94 0.71 21.06
N GLY A 46 -13.08 1.94 21.56
CA GLY A 46 -13.00 2.22 23.00
C GLY A 46 -12.45 3.61 23.32
N PRO A 47 -12.42 4.00 24.60
CA PRO A 47 -12.01 5.34 25.03
C PRO A 47 -10.51 5.63 24.84
N ARG A 48 -9.69 4.58 24.67
CA ARG A 48 -8.27 4.67 24.30
C ARG A 48 -8.05 3.69 23.16
N THR A 49 -7.91 4.23 21.95
CA THR A 49 -7.73 3.46 20.73
C THR A 49 -6.46 3.93 20.03
N ARG A 50 -5.75 2.99 19.39
CA ARG A 50 -4.64 3.31 18.48
C ARG A 50 -5.10 3.87 17.14
N GLY A 51 -6.41 3.97 16.92
CA GLY A 51 -7.01 4.31 15.65
C GLY A 51 -7.09 3.10 14.71
N ARG A 52 -7.47 3.36 13.46
CA ARG A 52 -7.50 2.34 12.40
C ARG A 52 -6.11 2.19 11.78
N VAL A 53 -5.71 0.96 11.54
CA VAL A 53 -4.49 0.60 10.80
C VAL A 53 -4.87 -0.23 9.57
N ALA A 54 -4.07 -0.11 8.51
CA ALA A 54 -4.19 -0.93 7.33
C ALA A 54 -2.85 -1.58 7.01
N ARG A 55 -2.87 -2.89 6.78
CA ARG A 55 -1.71 -3.63 6.29
C ARG A 55 -2.01 -4.12 4.89
N ILE A 56 -1.20 -3.70 3.93
CA ILE A 56 -1.31 -4.09 2.53
C ILE A 56 -0.09 -4.94 2.19
N VAL A 57 -0.28 -6.09 1.57
CA VAL A 57 0.78 -6.93 1.04
C VAL A 57 0.68 -6.96 -0.47
N ILE A 58 1.77 -6.60 -1.13
CA ILE A 58 1.90 -6.50 -2.58
C ILE A 58 3.05 -7.42 -2.99
N ASP A 59 2.82 -8.34 -3.90
CA ASP A 59 3.92 -9.03 -4.55
C ASP A 59 4.49 -8.13 -5.64
N ALA A 60 5.76 -7.76 -5.51
CA ALA A 60 6.46 -6.93 -6.48
C ALA A 60 7.74 -7.63 -6.96
N ARG A 61 8.29 -7.19 -8.08
CA ARG A 61 9.53 -7.76 -8.64
C ARG A 61 10.74 -6.96 -8.17
N VAL A 62 11.80 -7.63 -7.72
CA VAL A 62 13.05 -6.97 -7.33
C VAL A 62 13.85 -6.60 -8.59
N VAL A 63 14.15 -5.31 -8.78
CA VAL A 63 14.81 -4.80 -9.99
C VAL A 63 16.22 -5.39 -10.17
N ALA A 64 16.97 -5.55 -9.08
CA ALA A 64 18.37 -5.99 -9.11
C ALA A 64 18.57 -7.53 -9.08
N GLU A 65 17.51 -8.32 -8.86
CA GLU A 65 17.60 -9.77 -8.63
C GLU A 65 16.74 -10.55 -9.65
N ASP A 66 17.06 -10.42 -10.94
CA ASP A 66 16.41 -11.14 -12.06
C ASP A 66 14.87 -11.08 -12.04
N LEU A 67 14.31 -9.97 -11.50
CA LEU A 67 12.87 -9.79 -11.34
C LEU A 67 12.18 -10.88 -10.49
N ARG A 68 12.89 -11.45 -9.51
CA ARG A 68 12.29 -12.34 -8.52
C ARG A 68 11.12 -11.65 -7.82
N TRP A 69 10.03 -12.39 -7.64
CA TRP A 69 8.90 -11.96 -6.81
C TRP A 69 9.29 -11.89 -5.33
N GLU A 70 9.00 -10.75 -4.71
CA GLU A 70 9.20 -10.50 -3.29
C GLU A 70 7.95 -9.83 -2.71
N PRO A 71 7.36 -10.38 -1.63
CA PRO A 71 6.24 -9.75 -0.95
C PRO A 71 6.71 -8.49 -0.21
N VAL A 72 6.11 -7.35 -0.56
CA VAL A 72 6.29 -6.03 0.05
C VAL A 72 5.08 -5.71 0.91
N ARG A 73 5.33 -5.25 2.14
CA ARG A 73 4.29 -4.87 3.08
C ARG A 73 4.27 -3.37 3.27
N LEU A 74 3.09 -2.76 3.17
CA LEU A 74 2.81 -1.40 3.64
C LEU A 74 1.99 -1.51 4.93
N ASP A 75 2.53 -1.01 6.04
CA ASP A 75 1.79 -0.85 7.30
C ASP A 75 1.44 0.63 7.47
N LEU A 76 0.16 0.99 7.34
CA LEU A 76 -0.37 2.34 7.46
C LEU A 76 -1.00 2.55 8.84
N THR A 77 -0.75 3.71 9.45
CA THR A 77 -1.25 4.08 10.77
C THR A 77 -2.14 5.32 10.71
N GLY A 78 -3.12 5.39 11.62
CA GLY A 78 -4.07 6.50 11.67
C GLY A 78 -4.87 6.64 10.38
N VAL A 79 -5.35 5.52 9.83
CA VAL A 79 -6.12 5.49 8.57
C VAL A 79 -7.49 6.15 8.80
N GLN A 80 -7.76 7.26 8.14
CA GLN A 80 -9.00 8.01 8.31
C GLN A 80 -10.01 7.70 7.22
N HIS A 81 -9.55 7.67 5.97
CA HIS A 81 -10.36 7.41 4.79
C HIS A 81 -9.75 6.27 3.99
N LEU A 82 -10.58 5.39 3.44
CA LEU A 82 -10.16 4.34 2.53
C LEU A 82 -11.26 4.03 1.53
N ARG A 83 -10.87 3.58 0.35
CA ARG A 83 -11.75 3.04 -0.67
C ARG A 83 -11.10 1.78 -1.22
N ILE A 84 -11.89 0.72 -1.28
CA ILE A 84 -11.52 -0.58 -1.85
C ILE A 84 -12.69 -0.98 -2.74
N ASP A 85 -12.47 -1.05 -4.05
CA ASP A 85 -13.43 -1.66 -4.96
C ASP A 85 -13.31 -3.19 -4.86
N GLU A 86 -14.27 -3.81 -4.18
CA GLU A 86 -14.37 -5.26 -4.03
C GLU A 86 -15.20 -5.92 -5.15
N SER A 87 -15.54 -5.18 -6.21
CA SER A 87 -16.25 -5.74 -7.35
C SER A 87 -15.39 -6.74 -8.11
N ARG A 88 -16.04 -7.65 -8.84
CA ARG A 88 -15.35 -8.67 -9.67
C ARG A 88 -14.51 -8.09 -10.81
N HIS A 89 -14.62 -6.78 -11.06
CA HIS A 89 -13.90 -6.10 -12.13
C HIS A 89 -12.54 -5.57 -11.68
N PHE A 90 -12.27 -5.52 -10.37
CA PHE A 90 -10.97 -5.11 -9.87
C PHE A 90 -9.96 -6.26 -9.98
N SER A 91 -8.90 -6.05 -10.77
CA SER A 91 -7.90 -7.08 -11.06
C SER A 91 -6.96 -7.36 -9.88
N TRP A 92 -6.92 -6.45 -8.90
CA TRP A 92 -5.91 -6.44 -7.82
C TRP A 92 -4.46 -6.37 -8.33
N VAL A 93 -4.27 -6.03 -9.61
CA VAL A 93 -2.97 -5.84 -10.25
C VAL A 93 -2.68 -4.34 -10.32
N LEU A 94 -1.44 -3.98 -9.97
CA LEU A 94 -0.87 -2.65 -10.13
C LEU A 94 -0.29 -2.57 -11.55
N TYR A 95 -0.88 -1.70 -12.37
CA TYR A 95 -0.32 -1.37 -13.68
C TYR A 95 0.78 -0.31 -13.57
N ASP A 96 0.61 0.62 -12.63
CA ASP A 96 1.59 1.64 -12.27
C ASP A 96 2.08 1.45 -10.82
N PRO A 97 3.27 2.00 -10.47
CA PRO A 97 3.73 1.99 -9.08
C PRO A 97 2.76 2.70 -8.12
N PRO A 98 2.72 2.30 -6.84
CA PRO A 98 1.97 3.02 -5.81
C PRO A 98 2.32 4.51 -5.82
N MET A 99 1.29 5.36 -5.86
CA MET A 99 1.47 6.81 -5.79
C MET A 99 1.24 7.29 -4.36
N PHE A 100 2.21 8.04 -3.86
CA PHE A 100 2.17 8.64 -2.52
C PHE A 100 2.02 10.15 -2.67
N THR A 101 0.90 10.69 -2.19
CA THR A 101 0.64 12.13 -2.22
C THR A 101 0.31 12.66 -0.84
N HIS A 102 0.75 13.89 -0.53
CA HIS A 102 0.51 14.51 0.77
C HIS A 102 -0.43 15.69 0.62
N PHE A 103 -1.50 15.69 1.40
CA PHE A 103 -2.47 16.78 1.43
C PHE A 103 -3.06 16.89 2.83
N ASP A 104 -3.24 18.11 3.32
CA ASP A 104 -3.92 18.39 4.60
C ASP A 104 -3.32 17.61 5.79
N GLY A 105 -2.00 17.36 5.75
CA GLY A 105 -1.29 16.60 6.77
C GLY A 105 -1.50 15.08 6.74
N LEU A 106 -2.17 14.55 5.70
CA LEU A 106 -2.36 13.12 5.48
C LEU A 106 -1.58 12.65 4.25
N MET A 107 -1.00 11.46 4.38
CA MET A 107 -0.43 10.71 3.27
C MET A 107 -1.53 9.86 2.62
N ARG A 108 -1.71 10.03 1.31
CA ARG A 108 -2.53 9.15 0.48
C ARG A 108 -1.66 8.14 -0.23
N VAL A 109 -2.07 6.89 -0.14
CA VAL A 109 -1.45 5.76 -0.82
C VAL A 109 -2.46 5.25 -1.82
N ASP A 110 -2.24 5.55 -3.09
CA ASP A 110 -3.06 5.11 -4.21
C ASP A 110 -2.36 3.94 -4.91
N LEU A 111 -3.06 2.81 -4.99
CA LEU A 111 -2.56 1.59 -5.61
C LEU A 111 -3.13 1.38 -7.04
N CYS A 112 -3.89 2.35 -7.56
CA CYS A 112 -4.47 2.36 -8.90
C CYS A 112 -4.28 3.73 -9.57
N ALA A 113 -3.04 4.23 -9.53
CA ALA A 113 -2.71 5.58 -9.95
C ALA A 113 -2.80 5.80 -11.48
N GLU A 114 -2.94 4.73 -12.27
CA GLU A 114 -2.98 4.76 -13.74
C GLU A 114 -4.10 5.66 -14.30
N ARG A 115 -5.20 5.84 -13.56
CA ARG A 115 -6.32 6.69 -13.98
C ARG A 115 -5.99 8.18 -14.02
N PHE A 116 -4.95 8.64 -13.30
CA PHE A 116 -4.55 10.05 -13.32
C PHE A 116 -3.67 10.41 -14.52
N GLY A 117 -3.21 9.42 -15.31
CA GLY A 117 -2.54 9.63 -16.60
C GLY A 117 -1.49 10.73 -16.59
N ARG A 118 -0.29 10.49 -16.02
CA ARG A 118 0.81 11.48 -15.86
C ARG A 118 0.47 12.80 -15.15
N SER A 119 -0.79 13.05 -14.81
CA SER A 119 -1.25 14.24 -14.11
C SER A 119 -1.15 13.98 -12.61
N SER A 120 -0.44 14.84 -11.87
CA SER A 120 -0.52 14.77 -10.42
C SER A 120 -1.92 15.22 -10.00
N PRO A 121 -2.64 14.45 -9.16
CA PRO A 121 -3.93 14.88 -8.63
C PRO A 121 -3.77 16.22 -7.89
N GLN A 122 -4.75 17.12 -7.99
CA GLN A 122 -4.64 18.48 -7.45
C GLN A 122 -5.15 18.59 -6.02
N ASN A 123 -5.98 17.64 -5.57
CA ASN A 123 -6.60 17.68 -4.27
C ASN A 123 -7.04 16.29 -3.78
N ALA A 124 -7.56 16.27 -2.55
CA ALA A 124 -8.06 15.10 -1.86
C ALA A 124 -9.18 14.33 -2.53
N ARG A 125 -10.11 15.11 -3.05
CA ARG A 125 -11.34 14.58 -3.59
C ARG A 125 -11.05 13.83 -4.87
N GLU A 126 -10.21 14.39 -5.74
CA GLU A 126 -9.79 13.75 -6.99
C GLU A 126 -9.16 12.38 -6.76
N VAL A 127 -8.24 12.27 -5.80
CA VAL A 127 -7.62 10.99 -5.44
C VAL A 127 -8.66 9.97 -4.99
N PHE A 128 -9.59 10.37 -4.11
CA PHE A 128 -10.54 9.45 -3.51
C PHE A 128 -11.69 9.03 -4.44
N GLU A 129 -12.18 9.96 -5.27
CA GLU A 129 -13.24 9.68 -6.24
C GLU A 129 -12.70 8.89 -7.45
N GLY A 130 -11.46 9.17 -7.86
CA GLY A 130 -10.81 8.60 -9.03
C GLY A 130 -10.11 7.26 -8.81
N SER A 131 -9.75 6.91 -7.57
CA SER A 131 -9.05 5.65 -7.27
C SER A 131 -10.00 4.53 -6.87
N ASP A 132 -9.73 3.34 -7.38
CA ASP A 132 -10.43 2.10 -7.04
C ASP A 132 -9.80 1.40 -5.82
N LEU A 133 -8.58 1.80 -5.41
CA LEU A 133 -7.90 1.31 -4.21
C LEU A 133 -6.98 2.38 -3.60
N VAL A 134 -7.47 3.06 -2.55
CA VAL A 134 -6.76 4.15 -1.90
C VAL A 134 -6.95 4.20 -0.39
N PHE A 135 -5.90 4.62 0.30
CA PHE A 135 -5.88 4.83 1.74
C PHE A 135 -5.37 6.22 2.08
N SER A 136 -5.97 6.90 3.05
CA SER A 136 -5.47 8.14 3.65
C SER A 136 -5.07 7.88 5.09
N ALA A 137 -3.80 8.10 5.41
CA ALA A 137 -3.18 7.74 6.68
C ALA A 137 -2.32 8.91 7.21
N THR A 138 -2.13 8.96 8.53
CA THR A 138 -1.24 9.94 9.16
C THR A 138 0.24 9.56 9.01
N GLY A 139 0.51 8.30 8.68
CA GLY A 139 1.86 7.81 8.44
C GLY A 139 1.87 6.33 8.10
N GLY A 140 3.06 5.77 7.95
CA GLY A 140 3.22 4.35 7.71
C GLY A 140 4.66 3.95 7.50
N THR A 141 4.84 2.66 7.27
CA THR A 141 6.13 2.05 6.96
C THR A 141 5.98 1.04 5.84
N TRP A 142 7.07 0.76 5.13
CA TRP A 142 7.15 -0.40 4.26
C TRP A 142 8.23 -1.39 4.71
N SER A 143 8.09 -2.65 4.32
CA SER A 143 9.03 -3.73 4.65
C SER A 143 9.04 -4.76 3.54
N ALA A 144 10.19 -5.40 3.29
CA ALA A 144 10.20 -6.65 2.54
C ALA A 144 9.82 -7.79 3.50
N LEU A 145 9.09 -8.78 3.01
CA LEU A 145 8.76 -9.98 3.77
C LEU A 145 9.53 -11.18 3.22
N ARG A 146 9.64 -12.23 4.05
CA ARG A 146 10.04 -13.55 3.55
C ARG A 146 9.00 -14.05 2.52
N PRO A 147 9.41 -14.91 1.57
CA PRO A 147 8.48 -15.62 0.70
C PRO A 147 7.39 -16.32 1.52
N TRP A 148 6.23 -16.52 0.90
CA TRP A 148 5.18 -17.34 1.49
C TRP A 148 5.56 -18.81 1.28
N ASP A 149 5.57 -19.58 2.35
CA ASP A 149 5.75 -21.04 2.33
C ASP A 149 4.50 -21.76 1.76
#